data_AF-A0A4Z1L3H3-F1
#
_entry.id   AF-A0A4Z1L3H3-F1
#
_cell.length_a   1.000
_cell.length_b   1.000
_cell.length_c   1.000
_cell.angle_alpha   90.00
_cell.angle_beta   90.00
_cell.angle_gamma   90.00
#
_symmetry.space_group_name_H-M   'P 1'
#
loop_
_entity.id
_entity.type
_entity.pdbx_description
1 polymer ?
#
loop_
_entity_poly.entity_id
_entity_poly.type
_entity_poly.pdbx_seq_one_letter_code
_entity_poly.pdbx_strand_id
1 'polypeptide(L)'
;MTPSIAIDVTGACSTSLSSTKTSSPPDSFHQLVADLSQILGPSSGLTSADVDVQQLRSLMERYISHEDEWRKYAFADLSRGYTRNLVDEGNGKSNLLILVWSPGKGSPLHDHADAHCLMKVLSGTLSETQYTFPSTSTSSSASGFTSSTSSTFSSSEPPSTPPTIIKTTTYTTNQVTYMSDDLGLHRISNPDPENVAVSLHLYTPPNAAREGCHIFDERTGRKSHVTQSNFYSVFGERVGGQV
;
A
#
# COMPACT_ATOMS: atom_id res chain seq x y z
N MET A 1 -18.92 8.56 87.63
CA MET A 1 -17.52 8.33 87.24
C MET A 1 -17.17 6.88 87.52
N THR A 2 -17.17 6.07 86.47
CA THR A 2 -16.70 4.67 86.39
C THR A 2 -16.50 4.39 84.89
N PRO A 3 -15.38 3.78 84.45
CA PRO A 3 -15.02 3.70 83.02
C PRO A 3 -15.22 2.31 82.39
N SER A 4 -14.98 2.28 81.07
CA SER A 4 -14.66 1.13 80.18
C SER A 4 -15.81 0.53 79.37
N ILE A 5 -15.69 0.60 78.04
CA ILE A 5 -15.29 -0.51 77.15
C ILE A 5 -15.26 0.01 75.69
N ALA A 6 -14.17 -0.28 74.97
CA ALA A 6 -14.00 -0.04 73.54
C ALA A 6 -14.56 -1.21 72.73
N ILE A 7 -15.20 -0.94 71.58
CA ILE A 7 -15.34 -1.90 70.47
C ILE A 7 -15.23 -1.15 69.15
N ASP A 8 -14.25 -1.60 68.37
CA ASP A 8 -13.92 -1.25 66.99
C ASP A 8 -14.85 -1.99 66.02
N VAL A 9 -15.43 -1.29 65.02
CA VAL A 9 -16.12 -1.91 63.87
C VAL A 9 -15.86 -1.09 62.61
N THR A 10 -14.78 -1.48 61.92
CA THR A 10 -14.64 -1.71 60.47
C THR A 10 -15.36 -0.74 59.50
N GLY A 11 -14.55 0.08 58.83
CA GLY A 11 -14.93 0.81 57.63
C GLY A 11 -15.25 -0.13 56.46
N ALA A 12 -16.43 0.03 55.88
CA ALA A 12 -16.79 -0.57 54.60
C ALA A 12 -16.24 0.32 53.47
N CYS A 13 -15.16 -0.13 52.85
CA CYS A 13 -14.66 0.44 51.60
C CYS A 13 -15.50 -0.12 50.44
N SER A 14 -16.36 0.71 49.86
CA SER A 14 -17.16 0.36 48.68
C SER A 14 -16.23 0.23 47.47
N THR A 15 -15.87 -0.99 47.13
CA THR A 15 -15.18 -1.31 45.88
C THR A 15 -16.16 -1.19 44.72
N SER A 16 -16.03 -0.10 43.95
CA SER A 16 -16.70 0.01 42.65
C SER A 16 -16.16 -1.09 41.73
N LEU A 17 -17.02 -2.03 41.36
CA LEU A 17 -16.73 -3.02 40.33
C LEU A 17 -16.43 -2.27 39.02
N SER A 18 -15.16 -2.29 38.62
CA SER A 18 -14.72 -1.87 37.30
C SER A 18 -15.42 -2.76 36.27
N SER A 19 -16.27 -2.14 35.45
CA SER A 19 -16.92 -2.81 34.32
C SER A 19 -15.84 -3.35 33.38
N THR A 20 -15.67 -4.66 33.36
CA THR A 20 -14.86 -5.33 32.35
C THR A 20 -15.45 -5.02 30.98
N LYS A 21 -14.76 -4.19 30.22
CA LYS A 21 -15.05 -3.85 28.83
C LYS A 21 -14.95 -5.15 28.03
N THR A 22 -16.07 -5.85 27.83
CA THR A 22 -16.13 -6.99 26.92
C THR A 22 -15.96 -6.44 25.51
N SER A 23 -14.72 -6.40 25.02
CA SER A 23 -14.47 -6.08 23.62
C SER A 23 -15.08 -7.19 22.78
N SER A 24 -16.04 -6.86 21.93
CA SER A 24 -16.47 -7.76 20.85
C SER A 24 -15.25 -8.26 20.07
N PRO A 25 -15.27 -9.49 19.55
CA PRO A 25 -14.20 -9.95 18.66
C PRO A 25 -14.04 -8.98 17.48
N PRO A 26 -12.81 -8.81 16.96
CA PRO A 26 -12.58 -7.98 15.78
C PRO A 26 -13.42 -8.48 14.61
N ASP A 27 -13.87 -7.55 13.77
CA ASP A 27 -14.49 -7.91 12.48
C ASP A 27 -13.48 -8.58 11.53
N SER A 28 -13.97 -9.11 10.41
CA SER A 28 -13.17 -9.95 9.52
C SER A 28 -12.03 -9.17 8.85
N PHE A 29 -12.22 -7.86 8.61
CA PHE A 29 -11.18 -6.99 8.09
C PHE A 29 -10.06 -6.81 9.11
N HIS A 30 -10.37 -6.50 10.37
CA HIS A 30 -9.34 -6.34 11.40
C HIS A 30 -8.66 -7.67 11.75
N GLN A 31 -9.35 -8.80 11.62
CA GLN A 31 -8.72 -10.12 11.70
C GLN A 31 -7.72 -10.33 10.55
N LEU A 32 -8.06 -9.95 9.31
CA LEU A 32 -7.11 -9.96 8.19
C LEU A 32 -5.87 -9.10 8.49
N VAL A 33 -6.06 -7.86 9.00
CA VAL A 33 -4.93 -6.97 9.35
C VAL A 33 -4.02 -7.64 10.38
N ALA A 34 -4.59 -8.23 11.43
CA ALA A 34 -3.83 -8.92 12.47
C ALA A 34 -3.06 -10.13 11.92
N ASP A 35 -3.70 -10.95 11.07
CA ASP A 35 -3.08 -12.14 10.47
C ASP A 35 -1.92 -11.77 9.53
N LEU A 36 -2.07 -10.70 8.73
CA LEU A 36 -1.01 -10.19 7.85
C LEU A 36 0.21 -9.77 8.68
N SER A 37 0.00 -9.00 9.75
CA SER A 37 1.06 -8.57 10.67
C SER A 37 1.73 -9.76 11.36
N GLN A 38 0.97 -10.80 11.71
CA GLN A 38 1.53 -12.02 12.29
C GLN A 38 2.46 -12.77 11.33
N ILE A 39 2.07 -12.92 10.05
CA ILE A 39 2.93 -13.58 9.05
C ILE A 39 4.22 -12.81 8.82
N LEU A 40 4.16 -11.47 8.81
CA LEU A 40 5.34 -10.63 8.62
C LEU A 40 6.31 -10.67 9.82
N GLY A 41 5.89 -11.23 10.96
CA GLY A 41 6.71 -11.54 12.14
C GLY A 41 7.02 -10.33 13.05
N PRO A 42 7.92 -10.44 14.04
CA PRO A 42 8.18 -9.36 15.01
C PRO A 42 9.40 -8.48 14.69
N SER A 43 10.32 -8.92 13.82
CA SER A 43 11.56 -8.17 13.51
C SER A 43 11.36 -7.18 12.36
N SER A 44 12.34 -6.33 12.08
CA SER A 44 12.34 -5.33 10.99
C SER A 44 13.19 -5.73 9.76
N GLY A 45 13.65 -6.99 9.67
CA GLY A 45 14.68 -7.43 8.72
C GLY A 45 14.28 -8.52 7.72
N LEU A 46 13.08 -8.46 7.12
CA LEU A 46 12.77 -9.31 5.96
C LEU A 46 13.02 -8.48 4.71
N THR A 47 13.86 -9.01 3.82
CA THR A 47 13.92 -8.52 2.44
C THR A 47 12.74 -9.08 1.66
N SER A 48 12.48 -8.56 0.46
CA SER A 48 11.48 -9.13 -0.45
C SER A 48 11.64 -10.65 -0.59
N ALA A 49 12.88 -11.13 -0.73
CA ALA A 49 13.20 -12.55 -0.88
C ALA A 49 12.75 -13.47 0.29
N ASP A 50 12.52 -12.91 1.49
CA ASP A 50 12.20 -13.69 2.69
C ASP A 50 10.70 -13.79 2.97
N VAL A 51 9.86 -13.12 2.18
CA VAL A 51 8.40 -13.04 2.40
C VAL A 51 7.68 -14.14 1.63
N ASP A 52 6.90 -14.98 2.33
CA ASP A 52 5.95 -15.89 1.67
C ASP A 52 4.73 -15.11 1.15
N VAL A 53 4.89 -14.57 -0.06
CA VAL A 53 3.85 -13.82 -0.77
C VAL A 53 2.60 -14.68 -1.00
N GLN A 54 2.72 -16.00 -1.15
CA GLN A 54 1.56 -16.87 -1.37
C GLN A 54 0.70 -16.99 -0.12
N GLN A 55 1.32 -17.03 1.06
CA GLN A 55 0.60 -17.05 2.32
C GLN A 55 -0.15 -15.73 2.56
N LEU A 56 0.50 -14.58 2.29
CA LEU A 56 -0.13 -13.26 2.38
C LEU A 56 -1.27 -13.10 1.37
N ARG A 57 -1.06 -13.56 0.13
CA ARG A 57 -2.09 -13.59 -0.90
C ARG A 57 -3.30 -14.41 -0.45
N SER A 58 -3.06 -15.60 0.10
CA SER A 58 -4.12 -16.48 0.59
C SER A 58 -4.95 -15.85 1.71
N LEU A 59 -4.33 -15.02 2.58
CA LEU A 59 -5.07 -14.24 3.56
C LEU A 59 -6.01 -13.22 2.90
N MET A 60 -5.49 -12.43 1.97
CA MET A 60 -6.29 -11.43 1.25
C MET A 60 -7.41 -12.09 0.44
N GLU A 61 -7.17 -13.26 -0.18
CA GLU A 61 -8.19 -14.00 -0.94
C GLU A 61 -9.31 -14.56 -0.04
N ARG A 62 -8.98 -15.05 1.16
CA ARG A 62 -9.97 -15.59 2.13
C ARG A 62 -10.88 -14.52 2.71
N TYR A 63 -10.40 -13.29 2.85
CA TYR A 63 -11.21 -12.18 3.30
C TYR A 63 -12.29 -11.84 2.26
N ILE A 64 -13.56 -11.88 2.64
CA ILE A 64 -14.68 -11.42 1.81
C ILE A 64 -15.00 -9.98 2.20
N SER A 65 -14.82 -9.06 1.26
CA SER A 65 -14.99 -7.62 1.49
C SER A 65 -16.38 -7.29 2.00
N HIS A 66 -16.42 -6.53 3.09
CA HIS A 66 -17.65 -5.99 3.67
C HIS A 66 -17.44 -4.51 4.01
N GLU A 67 -18.19 -3.63 3.36
CA GLU A 67 -17.95 -2.18 3.40
C GLU A 67 -17.94 -1.60 4.82
N ASP A 68 -18.85 -2.05 5.70
CA ASP A 68 -18.92 -1.56 7.08
C ASP A 68 -17.62 -1.77 7.88
N GLU A 69 -16.79 -2.75 7.52
CA GLU A 69 -15.56 -3.09 8.24
C GLU A 69 -14.38 -2.17 7.87
N TRP A 70 -14.34 -1.70 6.61
CA TRP A 70 -13.21 -0.92 6.08
C TRP A 70 -13.54 0.52 5.69
N ARG A 71 -14.82 0.91 5.56
CA ARG A 71 -15.24 2.25 5.09
C ARG A 71 -14.63 3.41 5.89
N LYS A 72 -14.32 3.19 7.18
CA LYS A 72 -13.69 4.21 8.04
C LYS A 72 -12.30 4.63 7.56
N TYR A 73 -11.66 3.84 6.71
CA TYR A 73 -10.37 4.17 6.08
C TYR A 73 -10.52 4.68 4.64
N ALA A 74 -11.70 4.62 4.03
CA ALA A 74 -11.91 4.86 2.60
C ALA A 74 -12.24 6.33 2.29
N PHE A 75 -11.31 7.25 2.57
CA PHE A 75 -11.51 8.67 2.28
C PHE A 75 -11.27 8.96 0.80
N ALA A 76 -12.26 9.53 0.11
CA ALA A 76 -12.17 9.92 -1.29
C ALA A 76 -11.78 11.39 -1.50
N ASP A 77 -11.22 11.70 -2.67
CA ASP A 77 -11.06 13.05 -3.22
C ASP A 77 -11.16 12.96 -4.75
N LEU A 78 -12.34 13.27 -5.29
CA LEU A 78 -12.64 13.11 -6.71
C LEU A 78 -11.84 14.07 -7.61
N SER A 79 -11.20 15.10 -7.05
CA SER A 79 -10.29 15.97 -7.80
C SER A 79 -9.01 15.23 -8.21
N ARG A 80 -8.60 14.21 -7.44
CA ARG A 80 -7.39 13.39 -7.65
C ARG A 80 -7.68 12.17 -8.52
N GLY A 81 -6.62 11.52 -8.99
CA GLY A 81 -6.73 10.19 -9.62
C GLY A 81 -7.20 9.13 -8.63
N TYR A 82 -6.59 9.14 -7.45
CA TYR A 82 -6.96 8.30 -6.31
C TYR A 82 -6.40 8.90 -5.01
N THR A 83 -6.90 8.45 -3.86
CA THR A 83 -6.35 8.74 -2.53
C THR A 83 -5.65 7.50 -1.97
N ARG A 84 -4.71 7.71 -1.05
CA ARG A 84 -3.96 6.65 -0.36
C ARG A 84 -4.18 6.80 1.13
N ASN A 85 -4.85 5.83 1.75
CA ASN A 85 -5.29 5.92 3.13
C ASN A 85 -4.61 4.82 3.93
N LEU A 86 -3.74 5.20 4.87
CA LEU A 86 -2.98 4.24 5.67
C LEU A 86 -3.90 3.54 6.68
N VAL A 87 -3.95 2.21 6.61
CA VAL A 87 -4.72 1.34 7.51
C VAL A 87 -3.84 0.86 8.65
N ASP A 88 -2.64 0.39 8.32
CA ASP A 88 -1.71 -0.22 9.27
C ASP A 88 -0.27 -0.10 8.74
N GLU A 89 0.67 0.26 9.62
CA GLU A 89 2.13 0.34 9.31
C GLU A 89 2.85 -1.00 9.56
N GLY A 90 2.09 -2.06 9.86
CA GLY A 90 2.59 -3.35 10.25
C GLY A 90 3.52 -3.27 11.46
N ASN A 91 4.57 -4.08 11.39
CA ASN A 91 5.71 -4.10 12.29
C ASN A 91 6.88 -3.21 11.77
N GLY A 92 6.61 -2.29 10.83
CA GLY A 92 7.63 -1.55 10.10
C GLY A 92 8.22 -2.28 8.88
N LYS A 93 7.67 -3.43 8.47
CA LYS A 93 8.02 -4.12 7.21
C LYS A 93 6.98 -3.97 6.11
N SER A 94 5.86 -3.32 6.38
CA SER A 94 4.84 -3.19 5.36
C SER A 94 4.03 -1.91 5.52
N ASN A 95 3.38 -1.50 4.46
CA ASN A 95 2.25 -0.57 4.56
C ASN A 95 1.02 -1.26 4.01
N LEU A 96 -0.04 -1.27 4.81
CA LEU A 96 -1.36 -1.66 4.39
C LEU A 96 -2.17 -0.39 4.12
N LEU A 97 -2.59 -0.21 2.87
CA LEU A 97 -3.29 0.99 2.41
C LEU A 97 -4.65 0.62 1.82
N ILE A 98 -5.65 1.47 2.04
CA ILE A 98 -6.84 1.52 1.18
C ILE A 98 -6.69 2.66 0.19
N LEU A 99 -6.77 2.32 -1.09
CA LEU A 99 -6.83 3.29 -2.18
C LEU A 99 -8.28 3.44 -2.65
N VAL A 100 -8.72 4.69 -2.78
CA VAL A 100 -10.03 5.02 -3.36
C VAL A 100 -9.80 5.68 -4.71
N TRP A 101 -10.26 5.03 -5.77
CA TRP A 101 -10.02 5.40 -7.16
C TRP A 101 -11.19 6.19 -7.71
N SER A 102 -10.90 7.42 -8.13
CA SER A 102 -11.91 8.29 -8.72
C SER A 102 -12.46 7.71 -10.03
N PRO A 103 -13.73 7.99 -10.39
CA PRO A 103 -14.33 7.49 -11.62
C PRO A 103 -13.52 7.88 -12.87
N GLY A 104 -13.28 6.91 -13.75
CA GLY A 104 -12.58 7.08 -15.03
C GLY A 104 -11.10 7.46 -14.92
N LYS A 105 -10.49 7.42 -13.72
CA LYS A 105 -9.10 7.83 -13.50
C LYS A 105 -8.20 6.64 -13.15
N GLY A 106 -6.90 6.87 -13.18
CA GLY A 106 -5.90 5.85 -12.84
C GLY A 106 -4.60 6.43 -12.34
N SER A 107 -3.67 5.55 -12.02
CA SER A 107 -2.31 5.89 -11.64
C SER A 107 -1.48 6.32 -12.86
N PRO A 108 -0.35 7.00 -12.64
CA PRO A 108 0.76 6.98 -13.60
C PRO A 108 1.23 5.53 -13.86
N LEU A 109 2.00 5.34 -14.93
CA LEU A 109 2.80 4.12 -15.10
C LEU A 109 3.96 4.16 -14.09
N HIS A 110 4.12 3.14 -13.25
CA HIS A 110 5.08 3.17 -12.14
C HIS A 110 5.67 1.79 -11.80
N ASP A 111 6.80 1.84 -11.08
CA ASP A 111 7.47 0.70 -10.44
C ASP A 111 7.08 0.58 -8.95
N HIS A 112 7.66 -0.41 -8.26
CA HIS A 112 7.39 -0.75 -6.86
C HIS A 112 8.58 -0.51 -5.92
N ALA A 113 9.70 0.02 -6.42
CA ALA A 113 10.91 0.27 -5.64
C ALA A 113 11.41 -1.00 -4.92
N ASP A 114 11.52 -2.11 -5.66
CA ASP A 114 11.94 -3.43 -5.17
C ASP A 114 11.04 -4.02 -4.06
N ALA A 115 9.79 -3.54 -3.95
CA ALA A 115 8.78 -4.08 -3.04
C ALA A 115 7.87 -5.10 -3.73
N HIS A 116 7.33 -6.02 -2.93
CA HIS A 116 6.15 -6.79 -3.31
C HIS A 116 4.89 -5.97 -3.08
N CYS A 117 3.96 -6.04 -4.01
CA CYS A 117 2.63 -5.44 -3.93
C CYS A 117 1.56 -6.51 -4.11
N LEU A 118 0.71 -6.67 -3.10
CA LEU A 118 -0.56 -7.39 -3.25
C LEU A 118 -1.69 -6.37 -3.28
N MET A 119 -2.54 -6.45 -4.30
CA MET A 119 -3.73 -5.62 -4.44
C MET A 119 -4.98 -6.50 -4.41
N LYS A 120 -5.90 -6.24 -3.47
CA LYS A 120 -7.26 -6.80 -3.45
C LYS A 120 -8.28 -5.73 -3.80
N VAL A 121 -9.20 -6.02 -4.71
CA VAL A 121 -10.36 -5.15 -4.96
C VAL A 121 -11.38 -5.34 -3.83
N LEU A 122 -11.67 -4.27 -3.07
CA LEU A 122 -12.65 -4.26 -1.99
C LEU A 122 -14.05 -3.87 -2.49
N SER A 123 -14.13 -2.97 -3.47
CA SER A 123 -15.40 -2.56 -4.09
C SER A 123 -15.16 -2.07 -5.51
N GLY A 124 -16.15 -2.29 -6.39
CA GLY A 124 -16.09 -1.91 -7.80
C GLY A 124 -15.18 -2.82 -8.63
N THR A 125 -14.55 -2.21 -9.64
CA THR A 125 -13.72 -2.86 -10.66
C THR A 125 -12.47 -2.03 -10.91
N LEU A 126 -11.32 -2.69 -11.11
CA LEU A 126 -10.07 -2.05 -11.50
C LEU A 126 -9.45 -2.76 -12.70
N SER A 127 -8.85 -2.01 -13.61
CA SER A 127 -8.05 -2.52 -14.72
C SER A 127 -6.57 -2.34 -14.40
N GLU A 128 -5.80 -3.41 -14.48
CA GLU A 128 -4.34 -3.37 -14.44
C GLU A 128 -3.78 -3.58 -15.85
N THR A 129 -2.96 -2.64 -16.32
CA THR A 129 -2.14 -2.83 -17.52
C THR A 129 -0.68 -2.94 -17.10
N GLN A 130 -0.05 -4.08 -17.42
CA GLN A 130 1.35 -4.36 -17.15
C GLN A 130 2.20 -4.02 -18.38
N TYR A 131 3.38 -3.46 -18.17
CA TYR A 131 4.30 -3.01 -19.20
C TYR A 131 5.71 -3.53 -18.96
N THR A 132 6.49 -3.65 -20.03
CA THR A 132 7.93 -3.89 -19.94
C THR A 132 8.66 -2.66 -19.37
N PHE A 133 9.81 -2.89 -18.74
CA PHE A 133 10.72 -1.79 -18.44
C PHE A 133 11.34 -1.22 -19.72
N PRO A 134 11.56 0.11 -19.80
CA PRO A 134 12.34 0.72 -20.87
C PRO A 134 13.73 0.09 -20.98
N SER A 135 14.14 -0.27 -22.21
CA SER A 135 15.51 -0.68 -22.48
C SER A 135 16.35 0.55 -22.85
N THR A 136 17.61 0.59 -22.42
CA THR A 136 18.56 1.59 -22.91
C THR A 136 18.92 1.24 -24.35
N SER A 137 18.73 2.18 -25.28
CA SER A 137 19.21 1.99 -26.65
C SER A 137 20.73 2.09 -26.64
N THR A 138 21.42 0.97 -26.42
CA THR A 138 22.83 0.87 -26.79
C THR A 138 22.85 0.84 -28.31
N SER A 139 23.30 1.92 -28.93
CA SER A 139 23.55 1.97 -30.37
C SER A 139 24.67 0.97 -30.70
N SER A 140 24.29 -0.29 -30.93
CA SER A 140 25.17 -1.35 -31.40
C SER A 140 25.48 -1.14 -32.89
N SER A 141 26.32 -0.14 -33.17
CA SER A 141 27.14 -0.13 -34.37
C SER A 141 28.53 -0.65 -33.99
N ALA A 142 28.83 -1.88 -34.41
CA ALA A 142 30.16 -2.45 -34.29
C ALA A 142 31.15 -1.76 -35.25
N SER A 143 32.31 -1.36 -34.73
CA SER A 143 33.64 -1.28 -35.37
C SER A 143 34.39 0.01 -34.99
N GLY A 144 35.63 -0.15 -34.50
CA GLY A 144 36.68 0.87 -34.67
C GLY A 144 37.21 1.55 -33.42
N PHE A 145 38.41 1.11 -33.03
CA PHE A 145 39.33 1.70 -32.06
C PHE A 145 39.71 3.16 -32.39
N THR A 146 39.71 4.08 -31.41
CA THR A 146 40.87 4.93 -30.96
C THR A 146 40.46 6.22 -30.22
N SER A 147 41.11 6.41 -29.05
CA SER A 147 41.74 7.64 -28.55
C SER A 147 40.93 8.91 -28.25
N SER A 148 40.78 9.15 -26.93
CA SER A 148 41.04 10.41 -26.22
C SER A 148 40.71 11.74 -26.90
N THR A 149 39.67 12.43 -26.43
CA THR A 149 39.77 13.84 -25.99
C THR A 149 38.56 14.31 -25.17
N SER A 150 38.85 15.28 -24.33
CA SER A 150 38.05 16.09 -23.40
C SER A 150 36.58 16.42 -23.70
N SER A 151 35.89 16.68 -22.57
CA SER A 151 34.79 17.62 -22.34
C SER A 151 33.44 17.32 -22.95
N THR A 152 32.45 17.04 -22.10
CA THR A 152 31.36 17.96 -21.71
C THR A 152 30.33 17.14 -20.93
N PHE A 153 30.00 17.53 -19.70
CA PHE A 153 28.90 16.96 -18.94
C PHE A 153 27.58 17.32 -19.63
N SER A 154 27.15 16.52 -20.61
CA SER A 154 25.78 16.53 -21.11
C SER A 154 25.01 15.48 -20.33
N SER A 155 24.23 15.92 -19.35
CA SER A 155 23.36 15.14 -18.47
C SER A 155 22.12 14.58 -19.17
N SER A 156 22.24 14.20 -20.44
CA SER A 156 21.18 13.50 -21.15
C SER A 156 21.34 12.01 -20.90
N GLU A 157 20.51 11.47 -20.00
CA GLU A 157 20.24 10.03 -19.90
C GLU A 157 20.13 9.42 -21.31
N PRO A 158 20.72 8.24 -21.55
CA PRO A 158 20.65 7.60 -22.86
C PRO A 158 19.20 7.43 -23.32
N PRO A 159 18.93 7.44 -24.63
CA PRO A 159 17.57 7.25 -25.12
C PRO A 159 17.02 5.91 -24.61
N SER A 160 15.86 5.96 -23.95
CA SER A 160 15.12 4.79 -23.50
C SER A 160 14.07 4.40 -24.54
N THR A 161 13.81 3.11 -24.69
CA THR A 161 12.69 2.64 -25.51
C THR A 161 11.36 2.88 -24.79
N PRO A 162 10.26 3.19 -25.50
CA PRO A 162 8.94 3.24 -24.88
C PRO A 162 8.56 1.89 -24.24
N PRO A 163 7.95 1.89 -23.04
CA PRO A 163 7.37 0.68 -22.45
C PRO A 163 6.33 0.05 -23.38
N THR A 164 6.32 -1.28 -23.46
CA THR A 164 5.32 -2.02 -24.25
C THR A 164 4.37 -2.76 -23.35
N ILE A 165 3.08 -2.79 -23.71
CA ILE A 165 2.06 -3.53 -22.96
C ILE A 165 2.37 -5.03 -23.02
N ILE A 166 2.47 -5.65 -21.85
CA ILE A 166 2.56 -7.10 -21.68
C ILE A 166 1.15 -7.69 -21.70
N LYS A 167 0.26 -7.15 -20.86
CA LYS A 167 -1.14 -7.59 -20.75
C LYS A 167 -1.99 -6.53 -20.06
N THR A 168 -3.31 -6.65 -20.24
CA THR A 168 -4.31 -5.92 -19.45
C THR A 168 -5.27 -6.92 -18.82
N THR A 169 -5.55 -6.77 -17.53
CA THR A 169 -6.45 -7.64 -16.77
C THR A 169 -7.43 -6.78 -15.97
N THR A 170 -8.71 -7.14 -16.01
CA THR A 170 -9.74 -6.50 -15.18
C THR A 170 -10.00 -7.35 -13.94
N TYR A 171 -9.98 -6.71 -12.78
CA TYR A 171 -10.24 -7.31 -11.48
C TYR A 171 -11.53 -6.75 -10.89
N THR A 172 -12.40 -7.63 -10.42
CA THR A 172 -13.63 -7.31 -9.70
C THR A 172 -13.47 -7.53 -8.20
N THR A 173 -14.44 -7.05 -7.43
CA THR A 173 -14.51 -7.22 -5.97
C THR A 173 -14.11 -8.64 -5.52
N ASN A 174 -13.30 -8.68 -4.46
CA ASN A 174 -12.64 -9.82 -3.83
C ASN A 174 -11.45 -10.44 -4.57
N GLN A 175 -11.22 -10.14 -5.86
CA GLN A 175 -10.05 -10.66 -6.56
C GLN A 175 -8.76 -10.00 -6.04
N VAL A 176 -7.68 -10.79 -6.05
CA VAL A 176 -6.35 -10.40 -5.61
C VAL A 176 -5.36 -10.55 -6.77
N THR A 177 -4.50 -9.56 -6.95
CA THR A 177 -3.35 -9.60 -7.87
C THR A 177 -2.05 -9.30 -7.13
N TYR A 178 -0.95 -9.63 -7.79
CA TYR A 178 0.41 -9.46 -7.29
C TYR A 178 1.24 -8.73 -8.34
N MET A 179 2.07 -7.80 -7.86
CA MET A 179 3.05 -7.09 -8.68
C MET A 179 4.38 -6.93 -7.93
N SER A 180 5.48 -7.04 -8.67
CA SER A 180 6.83 -6.61 -8.27
C SER A 180 7.58 -6.16 -9.53
N ASP A 181 8.75 -5.55 -9.34
CA ASP A 181 9.55 -5.07 -10.46
C ASP A 181 10.08 -6.21 -11.35
N ASP A 182 10.10 -7.46 -10.87
CA ASP A 182 10.38 -8.65 -11.69
C ASP A 182 9.31 -8.91 -12.78
N LEU A 183 8.09 -8.40 -12.57
CA LEU A 183 6.97 -8.56 -13.50
C LEU A 183 6.82 -7.37 -14.46
N GLY A 184 7.57 -6.28 -14.22
CA GLY A 184 7.56 -5.09 -15.05
C GLY A 184 7.02 -3.85 -14.33
N LEU A 185 6.45 -2.94 -15.11
CA LEU A 185 5.75 -1.75 -14.65
C LEU A 185 4.24 -1.98 -14.71
N HIS A 186 3.44 -1.20 -13.99
CA HIS A 186 2.00 -1.23 -14.21
C HIS A 186 1.28 0.12 -14.09
N ARG A 187 0.07 0.15 -14.63
CA ARG A 187 -0.92 1.20 -14.43
C ARG A 187 -2.21 0.56 -13.94
N ILE A 188 -2.77 1.12 -12.87
CA ILE A 188 -4.10 0.74 -12.37
C ILE A 188 -5.09 1.85 -12.73
N SER A 189 -6.25 1.50 -13.26
CA SER A 189 -7.33 2.44 -13.55
C SER A 189 -8.69 1.93 -13.07
N ASN A 190 -9.56 2.86 -12.68
CA ASN A 190 -10.98 2.63 -12.50
C ASN A 190 -11.68 2.89 -13.85
N PRO A 191 -12.20 1.85 -14.53
CA PRO A 191 -12.88 2.02 -15.80
C PRO A 191 -14.31 2.56 -15.67
N ASP A 192 -14.89 2.57 -14.46
CA ASP A 192 -16.24 3.07 -14.22
C ASP A 192 -16.26 4.61 -14.30
N PRO A 193 -17.10 5.23 -15.14
CA PRO A 193 -17.15 6.68 -15.30
C PRO A 193 -17.93 7.42 -14.22
N GLU A 194 -18.70 6.71 -13.38
CA GLU A 194 -19.62 7.30 -12.40
C GLU A 194 -19.25 6.93 -10.97
N ASN A 195 -18.81 5.71 -10.73
CA ASN A 195 -18.60 5.16 -9.39
C ASN A 195 -17.13 5.05 -9.03
N VAL A 196 -16.84 5.25 -7.74
CA VAL A 196 -15.50 4.97 -7.21
C VAL A 196 -15.24 3.47 -7.15
N ALA A 197 -13.97 3.09 -7.24
CA ALA A 197 -13.51 1.75 -6.89
C ALA A 197 -12.62 1.82 -5.64
N VAL A 198 -12.55 0.73 -4.87
CA VAL A 198 -11.77 0.67 -3.64
C VAL A 198 -10.90 -0.59 -3.66
N SER A 199 -9.64 -0.44 -3.27
CA SER A 199 -8.70 -1.57 -3.19
C SER A 199 -7.83 -1.51 -1.95
N LEU A 200 -7.53 -2.67 -1.38
CA LEU A 200 -6.55 -2.87 -0.33
C LEU A 200 -5.18 -3.21 -0.96
N HIS A 201 -4.14 -2.50 -0.56
CA HIS A 201 -2.78 -2.68 -1.04
C HIS A 201 -1.86 -3.03 0.13
N LEU A 202 -1.12 -4.13 0.01
CA LEU A 202 -0.04 -4.47 0.93
C LEU A 202 1.29 -4.34 0.19
N TYR A 203 2.14 -3.43 0.66
CA TYR A 203 3.51 -3.27 0.18
C TYR A 203 4.49 -3.83 1.19
N THR A 204 5.43 -4.68 0.78
CA THR A 204 6.48 -5.24 1.65
C THR A 204 7.77 -5.53 0.87
N PRO A 205 8.93 -4.97 1.28
CA PRO A 205 9.10 -3.90 2.26
C PRO A 205 8.43 -2.57 1.82
N PRO A 206 8.22 -1.57 2.69
CA PRO A 206 7.50 -0.34 2.35
C PRO A 206 8.42 0.68 1.67
N ASN A 207 9.27 0.23 0.75
CA ASN A 207 10.35 1.02 0.14
C ASN A 207 9.82 2.27 -0.54
N ALA A 208 8.76 2.17 -1.34
CA ALA A 208 8.17 3.32 -2.01
C ALA A 208 7.77 4.44 -1.03
N ALA A 209 7.24 4.10 0.15
CA ALA A 209 6.87 5.11 1.14
C ALA A 209 8.10 5.80 1.80
N ARG A 210 9.24 5.10 1.89
CA ARG A 210 10.49 5.59 2.50
C ARG A 210 11.37 6.34 1.51
N GLU A 211 11.53 5.77 0.32
CA GLU A 211 12.53 6.15 -0.67
C GLU A 211 11.90 6.76 -1.91
N GLY A 212 10.58 6.61 -2.10
CA GLY A 212 9.89 6.98 -3.33
C GLY A 212 9.91 5.86 -4.36
N CYS A 213 9.24 6.10 -5.48
CA CYS A 213 9.20 5.21 -6.63
C CYS A 213 9.47 6.03 -7.90
N HIS A 214 9.52 5.39 -9.05
CA HIS A 214 9.56 6.06 -10.34
C HIS A 214 8.22 6.01 -11.04
N ILE A 215 7.89 7.11 -11.71
CA ILE A 215 6.86 7.14 -12.75
C ILE A 215 7.53 7.19 -14.12
N PHE A 216 6.89 6.60 -15.11
CA PHE A 216 7.43 6.46 -16.46
C PHE A 216 6.51 7.14 -17.47
N ASP A 217 7.12 7.88 -18.38
CA ASP A 217 6.43 8.41 -19.55
C ASP A 217 6.23 7.28 -20.57
N GLU A 218 4.99 6.96 -20.87
CA GLU A 218 4.61 5.83 -21.74
C GLU A 218 5.09 6.00 -23.19
N ARG A 219 5.34 7.23 -23.65
CA ARG A 219 5.78 7.51 -25.02
C ARG A 219 7.28 7.47 -25.20
N THR A 220 8.04 7.77 -24.16
CA THR A 220 9.49 7.97 -24.23
C THR A 220 10.27 6.99 -23.35
N GLY A 221 9.63 6.36 -22.37
CA GLY A 221 10.29 5.52 -21.37
C GLY A 221 11.10 6.30 -20.33
N ARG A 222 11.12 7.63 -20.39
CA ARG A 222 11.82 8.44 -19.40
C ARG A 222 11.15 8.26 -18.05
N LYS A 223 11.97 8.07 -17.02
CA LYS A 223 11.53 7.94 -15.64
C LYS A 223 11.70 9.24 -14.85
N SER A 224 10.86 9.45 -13.85
CA SER A 224 10.98 10.54 -12.88
C SER A 224 10.71 9.99 -11.49
N HIS A 225 11.58 10.34 -10.54
CA HIS A 225 11.41 9.95 -9.15
C HIS A 225 10.29 10.76 -8.50
N VAL A 226 9.43 10.09 -7.73
CA VAL A 226 8.36 10.71 -6.95
C VAL A 226 8.36 10.17 -5.53
N THR A 227 8.15 11.05 -4.56
CA THR A 227 7.96 10.64 -3.17
C THR A 227 6.56 10.11 -2.98
N GLN A 228 6.44 8.99 -2.27
CA GLN A 228 5.17 8.34 -1.96
C GLN A 228 4.82 8.40 -0.46
N SER A 229 5.32 9.41 0.26
CA SER A 229 5.13 9.57 1.71
C SER A 229 3.85 10.33 2.12
N ASN A 230 3.11 10.90 1.17
CA ASN A 230 1.91 11.70 1.48
C ASN A 230 0.64 10.84 1.51
N PHE A 231 0.24 10.39 2.70
CA PHE A 231 -1.07 9.76 2.92
C PHE A 231 -2.18 10.81 2.98
N TYR A 232 -3.36 10.47 2.46
CA TYR A 232 -4.56 11.33 2.52
C TYR A 232 -5.26 11.22 3.88
N SER A 233 -5.25 10.02 4.46
CA SER A 233 -5.66 9.74 5.83
C SER A 233 -4.72 8.72 6.45
N VAL A 234 -4.66 8.69 7.78
CA VAL A 234 -3.86 7.75 8.57
C VAL A 234 -4.74 7.18 9.68
N PHE A 235 -4.83 5.86 9.76
CA PHE A 235 -5.58 5.10 10.78
C PHE A 235 -7.07 5.48 10.89
N GLY A 236 -7.67 5.94 9.79
CA GLY A 236 -9.07 6.38 9.76
C GLY A 236 -9.28 7.87 10.05
N GLU A 237 -8.21 8.66 10.13
CA GLU A 237 -8.26 10.11 10.37
C GLU A 237 -7.63 10.87 9.20
N ARG A 238 -8.29 11.92 8.70
CA ARG A 238 -7.80 12.72 7.57
C ARG A 238 -6.58 13.53 7.97
N VAL A 239 -5.50 13.46 7.18
CA VAL A 239 -4.31 14.27 7.41
C VAL A 239 -4.66 15.74 7.19
N GLY A 240 -4.48 16.57 8.23
CA GLY A 240 -4.76 18.01 8.17
C GLY A 240 -6.22 18.42 8.41
N GLY A 241 -7.10 17.52 8.86
CA GLY A 241 -8.41 17.88 9.39
C GLY A 241 -8.33 18.23 10.87
N GLN A 242 -8.75 19.44 11.27
CA GLN A 242 -9.11 19.71 12.66
C GLN A 242 -10.34 18.89 13.04
N VAL A 243 -10.31 18.36 14.27
CA VAL A 243 -11.40 17.63 14.96
C VAL A 243 -12.72 18.40 14.90
#